data_AF-A0A453QX61-F1
#
_entry.id   AF-A0A453QX61-F1
#
_cell.length_a   1.000
_cell.length_b   1.000
_cell.length_c   1.000
_cell.angle_alpha   90.00
_cell.angle_beta   90.00
_cell.angle_gamma   90.00
#
_symmetry.space_group_name_H-M   'P 1'
#
loop_
_entity.id
_entity.type
_entity.pdbx_description
1 polymer ?
#
loop_
_entity_poly.entity_id
_entity_poly.type
_entity_poly.pdbx_seq_one_letter_code
_entity_poly.pdbx_strand_id
1 'polypeptide(L)'
;YILMAEPDHLIVKPIPNLSRDGRAAAFPFFYIEPKKYEKVLRKFFPEKEGPITNIDPIGNSPVIIEKESLSRIAPTWMNISLAMKKDPEADKAFGWVLEMYAYAVSSALHGVGNILHKDFMIQPPWDLEIGDSFIIHYTYGCDYDMKGKLTYGKIGEWRFDKRSYENKPPPRNLPLPPNGVPQSVVTLVKMVNEATASIPNWESYAAE
;
A
#
# COMPACT_ATOMS: atom_id res chain seq x y z
N TYR A 1 17.67 3.51 9.07
CA TYR A 1 16.55 3.54 8.11
C TYR A 1 15.29 3.08 8.80
N ILE A 2 14.14 3.50 8.29
CA ILE A 2 12.81 3.13 8.77
C ILE A 2 12.07 2.51 7.59
N LEU A 3 11.51 1.32 7.77
CA LEU A 3 10.52 0.74 6.87
C LEU A 3 9.15 1.22 7.35
N MET A 4 8.45 2.00 6.53
CA MET A 4 7.04 2.29 6.69
C MET A 4 6.26 1.25 5.88
N ALA A 5 5.35 0.54 6.54
CA ALA A 5 4.54 -0.53 5.99
C ALA A 5 3.09 -0.39 6.46
N GLU A 6 2.16 -0.97 5.72
CA GLU A 6 0.74 -1.02 6.06
C GLU A 6 0.39 -2.31 6.83
N PRO A 7 -0.68 -2.29 7.65
CA PRO A 7 -1.12 -3.47 8.39
C PRO A 7 -1.48 -4.67 7.52
N ASP A 8 -1.77 -4.44 6.23
CA ASP A 8 -2.07 -5.47 5.24
C ASP A 8 -0.88 -5.83 4.33
N HIS A 9 0.33 -5.64 4.85
CA HIS A 9 1.56 -6.17 4.28
C HIS A 9 1.95 -7.49 4.93
N LEU A 10 2.17 -8.53 4.11
CA LEU A 10 2.85 -9.76 4.50
C LEU A 10 4.25 -9.76 3.93
N ILE A 11 5.27 -9.77 4.79
CA ILE A 11 6.67 -9.85 4.40
C ILE A 11 7.01 -11.32 4.11
N VAL A 12 7.20 -11.66 2.83
CA VAL A 12 7.39 -13.05 2.39
C VAL A 12 8.86 -13.49 2.39
N LYS A 13 9.80 -12.53 2.41
CA LYS A 13 11.24 -12.77 2.49
C LYS A 13 11.96 -11.56 3.09
N PRO A 14 13.21 -11.71 3.58
CA PRO A 14 13.98 -10.60 4.12
C PRO A 14 14.10 -9.45 3.12
N ILE A 15 13.77 -8.24 3.56
CA ILE A 15 13.85 -7.03 2.76
C ILE A 15 15.25 -6.42 2.97
N PRO A 16 16.13 -6.37 1.95
CA PRO A 16 17.38 -5.64 2.07
C PRO A 16 17.11 -4.14 2.16
N ASN A 17 18.09 -3.34 2.57
CA ASN A 17 17.94 -1.90 2.46
C ASN A 17 17.96 -1.48 0.99
N LEU A 18 16.78 -1.23 0.42
CA LEU A 18 16.60 -0.80 -0.98
C LEU A 18 16.90 0.69 -1.18
N SER A 19 17.01 1.47 -0.10
CA SER A 19 17.42 2.88 -0.12
C SER A 19 18.94 2.98 -0.25
N ARG A 20 19.39 3.90 -1.10
CA ARG A 20 20.82 4.18 -1.35
C ARG A 20 21.01 5.61 -1.82
N ASP A 21 22.25 6.10 -1.69
CA ASP A 21 22.69 7.42 -2.20
C ASP A 21 21.82 8.60 -1.70
N GLY A 22 21.38 8.53 -0.43
CA GLY A 22 20.51 9.53 0.18
C GLY A 22 19.06 9.56 -0.33
N ARG A 23 18.68 8.62 -1.20
CA ARG A 23 17.32 8.49 -1.75
C ARG A 23 16.54 7.41 -1.02
N ALA A 24 15.27 7.67 -0.72
CA ALA A 24 14.35 6.66 -0.19
C ALA A 24 14.08 5.58 -1.25
N ALA A 25 13.57 4.43 -0.84
CA ALA A 25 13.06 3.39 -1.73
C ALA A 25 11.54 3.31 -1.58
N ALA A 26 10.80 3.38 -2.67
CA ALA A 26 9.34 3.44 -2.65
C ALA A 26 8.74 2.60 -3.77
N PHE A 27 7.51 2.11 -3.56
CA PHE A 27 6.73 1.46 -4.61
C PHE A 27 5.98 2.51 -5.47
N PRO A 28 6.04 2.41 -6.81
CA PRO A 28 5.29 3.29 -7.69
C PRO A 28 3.83 2.83 -7.81
N PHE A 29 2.90 3.64 -7.32
CA PHE A 29 1.47 3.37 -7.41
C PHE A 29 0.90 3.91 -8.72
N PHE A 30 0.28 3.04 -9.51
CA PHE A 30 -0.28 3.40 -10.82
C PHE A 30 -1.42 4.43 -10.74
N TYR A 31 -2.09 4.54 -9.58
CA TYR A 31 -3.20 5.47 -9.34
C TYR A 31 -2.77 6.80 -8.71
N ILE A 32 -1.47 6.96 -8.39
CA ILE A 32 -0.91 8.24 -8.00
C ILE A 32 -0.37 8.90 -9.27
N GLU A 33 -1.12 9.85 -9.81
CA GLU A 33 -0.89 10.43 -11.14
C GLU A 33 -0.68 11.96 -11.05
N PRO A 34 0.48 12.47 -10.59
CA PRO A 34 0.67 13.91 -10.37
C PRO A 34 0.40 14.79 -11.58
N LYS A 35 0.74 14.33 -12.79
CA LYS A 35 0.44 15.05 -14.05
C LYS A 35 -1.05 15.22 -14.29
N LYS A 36 -1.86 14.19 -14.03
CA LYS A 36 -3.31 14.22 -14.23
C LYS A 36 -3.99 15.21 -13.28
N TYR A 37 -3.46 15.34 -12.06
CA TYR A 37 -4.00 16.19 -11.01
C TYR A 37 -3.22 17.50 -10.82
N GLU A 38 -2.44 17.93 -11.82
CA GLU A 38 -1.54 19.08 -11.69
C GLU A 38 -2.26 20.33 -11.15
N LYS A 39 -3.41 20.69 -11.75
CA LYS A 39 -4.20 21.85 -11.31
C LYS A 39 -4.53 21.83 -9.81
N VAL A 40 -4.88 20.67 -9.28
CA VAL A 40 -5.21 20.50 -7.85
C VAL A 40 -3.94 20.55 -7.01
N LEU A 41 -2.89 19.85 -7.46
CA LEU A 41 -1.62 19.77 -6.75
C LEU A 41 -0.87 21.09 -6.69
N ARG A 42 -1.04 22.01 -7.65
CA ARG A 42 -0.40 23.33 -7.62
C ARG A 42 -0.79 24.19 -6.41
N LYS A 43 -1.90 23.89 -5.74
CA LYS A 43 -2.26 24.54 -4.46
C LYS A 43 -1.30 24.15 -3.32
N PHE A 44 -0.68 22.97 -3.41
CA PHE A 44 0.20 22.38 -2.37
C PHE A 44 1.66 22.26 -2.82
N PHE A 45 1.90 22.30 -4.15
CA PHE A 45 3.21 22.31 -4.79
C PHE A 45 3.26 23.42 -5.86
N PRO A 46 3.41 24.69 -5.45
CA PRO A 46 3.36 25.84 -6.36
C PRO A 46 4.43 25.77 -7.46
N GLU A 47 4.22 26.46 -8.58
CA GLU A 47 5.14 26.40 -9.74
C GLU A 47 6.60 26.77 -9.41
N LYS A 48 6.81 27.65 -8.43
CA LYS A 48 8.15 28.03 -7.94
C LYS A 48 8.94 26.86 -7.32
N GLU A 49 8.25 25.81 -6.85
CA GLU A 49 8.87 24.61 -6.27
C GLU A 49 9.34 23.63 -7.37
N GLY A 50 9.01 23.91 -8.64
CA GLY A 50 9.49 23.17 -9.80
C GLY A 50 8.37 22.48 -10.62
N PRO A 51 8.75 21.64 -11.58
CA PRO A 51 7.78 20.92 -12.42
C PRO A 51 6.98 19.91 -11.60
N ILE A 52 5.72 19.65 -12.00
CA ILE A 52 4.86 18.68 -11.31
C ILE A 52 5.42 17.25 -11.30
N THR A 53 6.33 16.95 -12.23
CA THR A 53 7.05 15.68 -12.32
C THR A 53 8.07 15.45 -11.21
N ASN A 54 8.33 16.45 -10.35
CA ASN A 54 9.13 16.26 -9.15
C ASN A 54 8.37 15.50 -8.05
N ILE A 55 7.04 15.43 -8.13
CA ILE A 55 6.23 14.57 -7.28
C ILE A 55 6.29 13.17 -7.87
N ASP A 56 6.93 12.25 -7.15
CA ASP A 56 6.97 10.84 -7.52
C ASP A 56 5.57 10.20 -7.36
N PRO A 57 5.20 9.20 -8.18
CA PRO A 57 3.91 8.51 -8.09
C PRO A 57 3.90 7.48 -6.95
N ILE A 58 4.06 7.94 -5.71
CA ILE A 58 4.27 7.10 -4.52
C ILE A 58 3.27 7.39 -3.42
N GLY A 59 3.21 6.52 -2.41
CA GLY A 59 2.65 6.81 -1.10
C GLY A 59 3.69 6.64 0.00
N ASN A 60 3.25 6.68 1.26
CA ASN A 60 4.12 6.49 2.43
C ASN A 60 4.44 5.01 2.73
N SER A 61 3.82 4.06 2.03
CA SER A 61 3.99 2.62 2.27
C SER A 61 3.88 1.84 0.95
N PRO A 62 4.71 0.80 0.70
CA PRO A 62 5.94 0.53 1.43
C PRO A 62 7.02 1.54 1.06
N VAL A 63 7.71 2.07 2.06
CA VAL A 63 8.85 2.98 1.88
C VAL A 63 9.97 2.63 2.85
N ILE A 64 11.22 2.59 2.35
CA ILE A 64 12.42 2.63 3.21
C ILE A 64 13.04 4.02 3.11
N ILE A 65 13.11 4.72 4.24
CA ILE A 65 13.57 6.11 4.32
C ILE A 65 14.56 6.32 5.47
N GLU A 66 15.46 7.28 5.32
CA GLU A 66 16.33 7.74 6.41
C GLU A 66 15.50 8.44 7.50
N LYS A 67 15.87 8.22 8.76
CA LYS A 67 15.17 8.82 9.90
C LYS A 67 15.16 10.35 9.81
N GLU A 68 16.26 10.96 9.38
CA GLU A 68 16.37 12.40 9.21
C GLU A 68 15.44 12.91 8.11
N SER A 69 15.43 12.26 6.94
CA SER A 69 14.50 12.60 5.85
C SER A 69 13.04 12.46 6.27
N LEU A 70 12.67 11.39 6.99
CA LEU A 70 11.32 11.25 7.53
C LEU A 70 10.99 12.37 8.52
N SER A 71 11.93 12.70 9.41
CA SER A 71 11.76 13.78 10.39
C SER A 71 11.57 15.15 9.71
N ARG A 72 12.21 15.40 8.57
CA ARG A 72 12.04 16.64 7.79
C ARG A 72 10.66 16.72 7.13
N ILE A 73 10.18 15.62 6.54
CA ILE A 73 8.91 15.62 5.82
C ILE A 73 7.69 15.51 6.73
N ALA A 74 7.79 14.86 7.89
CA ALA A 74 6.63 14.53 8.73
C ALA A 74 5.76 15.75 9.13
N PRO A 75 6.31 16.90 9.55
CA PRO A 75 5.49 18.08 9.85
C PRO A 75 4.75 18.62 8.62
N THR A 76 5.41 18.67 7.45
CA THR A 76 4.80 19.11 6.20
C THR A 76 3.77 18.11 5.69
N TRP A 77 4.04 16.82 5.82
CA TRP A 77 3.10 15.76 5.46
C TRP A 77 1.81 15.89 6.25
N MET A 78 1.87 16.02 7.58
CA MET A 78 0.69 16.25 8.41
C MET A 78 -0.09 17.51 7.96
N ASN A 79 0.61 18.62 7.76
CA ASN A 79 -0.03 19.88 7.38
C ASN A 79 -0.68 19.82 6.00
N ILE A 80 -0.03 19.19 5.02
CA ILE A 80 -0.57 19.03 3.67
C ILE A 80 -1.74 18.05 3.68
N SER A 81 -1.68 16.94 4.43
CA SER A 81 -2.81 16.03 4.59
C SER A 81 -4.05 16.78 5.12
N LEU A 82 -3.88 17.59 6.17
CA LEU A 82 -4.97 18.39 6.72
C LEU A 82 -5.46 19.47 5.75
N ALA A 83 -4.56 20.11 5.02
CA ALA A 83 -4.92 21.15 4.05
C ALA A 83 -5.67 20.56 2.84
N MET A 84 -5.21 19.43 2.29
CA MET A 84 -5.89 18.69 1.24
C MET A 84 -7.27 18.22 1.72
N LYS A 85 -7.39 17.73 2.96
CA LYS A 85 -8.67 17.28 3.50
C LYS A 85 -9.68 18.41 3.67
N LYS A 86 -9.21 19.63 3.92
CA LYS A 86 -10.06 20.83 4.05
C LYS A 86 -10.39 21.49 2.70
N ASP A 87 -9.62 21.21 1.65
CA ASP A 87 -9.89 21.71 0.29
C ASP A 87 -10.88 20.78 -0.43
N PRO A 88 -12.10 21.24 -0.78
CA PRO A 88 -13.11 20.36 -1.37
C PRO A 88 -12.72 19.77 -2.73
N GLU A 89 -11.86 20.43 -3.51
CA GLU A 89 -11.40 19.92 -4.80
C GLU A 89 -10.38 18.80 -4.59
N ALA A 90 -9.45 18.98 -3.65
CA ALA A 90 -8.45 17.97 -3.30
C ALA A 90 -9.06 16.75 -2.60
N ASP A 91 -9.95 16.95 -1.62
CA ASP A 91 -10.64 15.84 -0.94
C ASP A 91 -11.46 15.01 -1.93
N LYS A 92 -12.17 15.68 -2.84
CA LYS A 92 -12.92 14.99 -3.91
C LYS A 92 -12.01 14.28 -4.91
N ALA A 93 -10.88 14.88 -5.27
CA ALA A 93 -9.97 14.32 -6.28
C ALA A 93 -9.18 13.11 -5.76
N PHE A 94 -8.71 13.17 -4.52
CA PHE A 94 -7.81 12.17 -3.95
C PHE A 94 -8.52 11.17 -3.04
N GLY A 95 -9.60 11.58 -2.35
CA GLY A 95 -10.39 10.69 -1.50
C GLY A 95 -9.52 9.89 -0.53
N TRP A 96 -9.61 8.56 -0.61
CA TRP A 96 -8.91 7.65 0.32
C TRP A 96 -7.38 7.63 0.14
N VAL A 97 -6.83 8.08 -0.99
CA VAL A 97 -5.37 8.15 -1.23
C VAL A 97 -4.77 9.52 -0.92
N LEU A 98 -5.53 10.42 -0.31
CA LEU A 98 -5.12 11.79 -0.04
C LEU A 98 -3.81 11.88 0.75
N GLU A 99 -3.64 11.05 1.78
CA GLU A 99 -2.41 11.04 2.57
C GLU A 99 -1.19 10.56 1.77
N MET A 100 -1.39 9.72 0.75
CA MET A 100 -0.32 9.29 -0.17
C MET A 100 0.14 10.47 -1.04
N TYR A 101 -0.81 11.25 -1.59
CA TYR A 101 -0.48 12.48 -2.32
C TYR A 101 0.21 13.50 -1.42
N ALA A 102 -0.26 13.68 -0.18
CA ALA A 102 0.37 14.58 0.78
C ALA A 102 1.81 14.16 1.11
N TYR A 103 2.06 12.85 1.25
CA TYR A 103 3.40 12.30 1.43
C TYR A 103 4.31 12.58 0.23
N ALA A 104 3.82 12.32 -0.98
CA ALA A 104 4.58 12.53 -2.22
C ALA A 104 4.93 14.02 -2.42
N VAL A 105 3.97 14.92 -2.20
CA VAL A 105 4.20 16.37 -2.25
C VAL A 105 5.21 16.82 -1.20
N SER A 106 5.09 16.33 0.04
CA SER A 106 6.02 16.68 1.12
C SER A 106 7.44 16.19 0.83
N SER A 107 7.57 15.00 0.24
CA SER A 107 8.85 14.48 -0.20
C SER A 107 9.48 15.39 -1.27
N ALA A 108 8.68 15.82 -2.26
CA ALA A 108 9.14 16.73 -3.31
C ALA A 108 9.55 18.11 -2.77
N LEU A 109 8.76 18.71 -1.87
CA LEU A 109 9.05 20.02 -1.26
C LEU A 109 10.36 20.04 -0.46
N HIS A 110 10.73 18.92 0.15
CA HIS A 110 11.93 18.79 0.96
C HIS A 110 13.11 18.13 0.23
N GLY A 111 12.99 17.92 -1.09
CA GLY A 111 14.05 17.30 -1.89
C GLY A 111 14.36 15.84 -1.50
N VAL A 112 13.43 15.13 -0.88
CA VAL A 112 13.55 13.71 -0.56
C VAL A 112 13.18 12.89 -1.79
N GLY A 113 14.17 12.59 -2.61
CA GLY A 113 14.00 11.80 -3.84
C GLY A 113 13.87 10.29 -3.57
N ASN A 114 13.21 9.58 -4.48
CA ASN A 114 12.92 8.15 -4.34
C ASN A 114 13.55 7.31 -5.45
N ILE A 115 13.93 6.08 -5.12
CA ILE A 115 14.22 5.00 -6.07
C ILE A 115 12.95 4.17 -6.14
N LEU A 116 12.36 4.09 -7.34
CA LEU A 116 11.10 3.40 -7.56
C LEU A 116 11.35 1.92 -7.82
N HIS A 117 10.87 1.07 -6.90
CA HIS A 117 11.01 -0.39 -6.97
C HIS A 117 9.65 -1.01 -7.27
N LYS A 118 9.46 -1.46 -8.51
CA LYS A 118 8.22 -2.17 -8.93
C LYS A 118 8.09 -3.53 -8.23
N ASP A 119 9.21 -4.16 -7.91
CA ASP A 119 9.24 -5.46 -7.24
C ASP A 119 9.31 -5.29 -5.71
N PHE A 120 8.95 -4.12 -5.16
CA PHE A 120 8.92 -3.97 -3.71
C PHE A 120 7.78 -4.79 -3.08
N MET A 121 6.62 -4.78 -3.74
CA MET A 121 5.45 -5.53 -3.32
C MET A 121 4.63 -6.02 -4.52
N ILE A 122 3.76 -6.99 -4.27
CA ILE A 122 2.71 -7.45 -5.20
C ILE A 122 1.32 -7.21 -4.61
N GLN A 123 0.31 -7.13 -5.48
CA GLN A 123 -1.08 -6.84 -5.15
C GLN A 123 -2.03 -7.91 -5.74
N PRO A 124 -2.17 -9.07 -5.07
CA PRO A 124 -3.16 -10.07 -5.46
C PRO A 124 -4.58 -9.48 -5.41
N PRO A 125 -5.50 -9.93 -6.29
CA PRO A 125 -5.36 -11.05 -7.22
C PRO A 125 -4.70 -10.70 -8.57
N TRP A 126 -4.21 -9.46 -8.75
CA TRP A 126 -3.71 -8.99 -10.05
C TRP A 126 -2.30 -9.52 -10.37
N ASP A 127 -1.43 -9.54 -9.37
CA ASP A 127 -0.10 -10.14 -9.47
C ASP A 127 -0.17 -11.62 -9.11
N LEU A 128 0.14 -12.49 -10.07
CA LEU A 128 -0.14 -13.93 -9.99
C LEU A 128 0.92 -14.72 -9.18
N GLU A 129 2.14 -14.22 -9.15
CA GLU A 129 3.30 -14.87 -8.53
C GLU A 129 4.07 -13.88 -7.65
N ILE A 130 4.74 -14.40 -6.62
CA ILE A 130 5.60 -13.59 -5.73
C ILE A 130 6.88 -13.16 -6.45
N GLY A 131 7.51 -14.09 -7.18
CA GLY A 131 8.79 -13.85 -7.86
C GLY A 131 9.83 -13.20 -6.95
N ASP A 132 10.43 -12.11 -7.44
CA ASP A 132 11.46 -11.36 -6.72
C ASP A 132 10.88 -10.35 -5.69
N SER A 133 9.56 -10.23 -5.59
CA SER A 133 8.92 -9.26 -4.70
C SER A 133 8.89 -9.65 -3.23
N PHE A 134 9.02 -8.67 -2.34
CA PHE A 134 9.24 -8.91 -0.91
C PHE A 134 7.98 -8.88 -0.04
N ILE A 135 6.95 -8.20 -0.50
CA ILE A 135 5.72 -7.94 0.26
C ILE A 135 4.52 -8.40 -0.57
N ILE A 136 3.56 -9.07 0.06
CA ILE A 136 2.20 -9.18 -0.43
C ILE A 136 1.37 -8.09 0.23
N HIS A 137 0.79 -7.19 -0.56
CA HIS A 137 -0.18 -6.19 -0.11
C HIS A 137 -1.59 -6.68 -0.44
N TYR A 138 -2.32 -7.19 0.56
CA TYR A 138 -3.63 -7.81 0.37
C TYR A 138 -4.80 -6.81 0.39
N THR A 139 -4.71 -5.77 -0.44
CA THR A 139 -5.69 -4.68 -0.45
C THR A 139 -6.99 -5.01 -1.20
N TYR A 140 -6.92 -5.86 -2.23
CA TYR A 140 -8.05 -6.22 -3.07
C TYR A 140 -8.70 -7.55 -2.63
N GLY A 141 -10.02 -7.62 -2.79
CA GLY A 141 -10.76 -8.87 -2.60
C GLY A 141 -10.34 -9.93 -3.61
N CYS A 142 -10.09 -11.14 -3.13
CA CYS A 142 -9.77 -12.32 -3.90
C CYS A 142 -11.01 -13.22 -3.98
N ASP A 143 -11.80 -13.07 -5.03
CA ASP A 143 -13.04 -13.82 -5.26
C ASP A 143 -12.88 -14.80 -6.42
N TYR A 144 -13.11 -16.09 -6.17
CA TYR A 144 -12.92 -17.14 -7.16
C TYR A 144 -14.09 -18.12 -7.18
N ASP A 145 -14.38 -18.68 -8.35
CA ASP A 145 -15.21 -19.88 -8.46
C ASP A 145 -14.42 -21.14 -8.05
N MET A 146 -15.10 -22.27 -7.84
CA MET A 146 -14.44 -23.52 -7.46
C MET A 146 -13.55 -24.14 -8.55
N LYS A 147 -13.52 -23.54 -9.75
CA LYS A 147 -12.61 -23.90 -10.85
C LYS A 147 -11.37 -23.01 -10.90
N GLY A 148 -11.19 -22.11 -9.93
CA GLY A 148 -10.04 -21.22 -9.84
C GLY A 148 -10.12 -19.99 -10.74
N LYS A 149 -11.31 -19.64 -11.27
CA LYS A 149 -11.51 -18.45 -12.09
C LYS A 149 -11.91 -17.25 -11.24
N LEU A 150 -11.21 -16.13 -11.41
CA LEU A 150 -11.50 -14.87 -10.72
C LEU A 150 -12.91 -14.36 -11.09
N THR A 151 -13.73 -14.04 -10.07
CA THR A 151 -15.09 -13.50 -10.21
C THR A 151 -15.15 -12.02 -9.80
N TYR A 152 -14.26 -11.20 -10.37
CA TYR A 152 -14.14 -9.79 -10.01
C TYR A 152 -15.48 -9.03 -10.00
N GLY A 153 -15.72 -8.26 -8.94
CA GLY A 153 -16.95 -7.50 -8.73
C GLY A 153 -18.14 -8.31 -8.22
N LYS A 154 -17.96 -9.61 -7.93
CA LYS A 154 -18.97 -10.48 -7.31
C LYS A 154 -18.33 -11.30 -6.20
N ILE A 155 -19.11 -11.63 -5.18
CA ILE A 155 -18.69 -12.56 -4.14
C ILE A 155 -18.50 -13.94 -4.79
N GLY A 156 -17.27 -14.45 -4.74
CA GLY A 156 -16.91 -15.76 -5.27
C GLY A 156 -17.41 -16.90 -4.38
N GLU A 157 -17.37 -18.12 -4.91
CA GLU A 157 -17.64 -19.34 -4.11
C GLU A 157 -16.54 -19.54 -3.06
N TRP A 158 -15.31 -19.23 -3.42
CA TRP A 158 -14.20 -19.04 -2.49
C TRP A 158 -13.83 -17.55 -2.45
N ARG A 159 -13.59 -17.02 -1.24
CA ARG A 159 -13.27 -15.60 -1.04
C ARG A 159 -12.25 -15.39 0.07
N PHE A 160 -11.32 -14.48 -0.19
CA PHE A 160 -10.56 -13.77 0.85
C PHE A 160 -10.64 -12.27 0.59
N ASP A 161 -11.26 -11.51 1.49
CA ASP A 161 -11.23 -10.04 1.47
C ASP A 161 -11.13 -9.54 2.92
N LYS A 162 -10.13 -8.70 3.20
CA LYS A 162 -9.93 -8.14 4.54
C LYS A 162 -11.15 -7.37 5.05
N ARG A 163 -11.96 -6.80 4.14
CA ARG A 163 -13.19 -6.07 4.48
C ARG A 163 -14.28 -6.97 5.05
N SER A 164 -14.17 -8.29 4.88
CA SER A 164 -15.05 -9.26 5.55
C SER A 164 -14.71 -9.43 7.04
N TYR A 165 -13.63 -8.82 7.52
CA TYR A 165 -13.06 -8.99 8.86
C TYR A 165 -12.82 -7.64 9.57
N GLU A 166 -13.58 -6.59 9.25
CA GLU A 166 -13.39 -5.25 9.81
C GLU A 166 -13.63 -5.21 11.33
N ASN A 167 -14.64 -5.93 11.82
CA ASN A 167 -15.03 -5.89 13.24
C ASN A 167 -14.46 -7.05 14.06
N LYS A 168 -13.89 -8.07 13.39
CA LYS A 168 -13.36 -9.26 14.05
C LYS A 168 -12.24 -9.87 13.21
N PRO A 169 -11.21 -10.45 13.84
CA PRO A 169 -10.13 -11.08 13.12
C PRO A 169 -10.64 -12.23 12.24
N PRO A 170 -9.96 -12.55 11.11
CA PRO A 170 -10.28 -13.74 10.33
C PRO A 170 -10.18 -15.00 11.19
N PRO A 171 -11.08 -15.99 11.03
CA PRO A 171 -10.99 -17.23 11.80
C PRO A 171 -9.69 -17.96 11.50
N ARG A 172 -9.21 -18.76 12.47
CA ARG A 172 -8.10 -19.68 12.24
C ARG A 172 -8.48 -20.70 11.18
N ASN A 173 -7.47 -21.21 10.47
CA ASN A 173 -7.62 -22.29 9.49
C ASN A 173 -8.63 -21.95 8.36
N LEU A 174 -8.44 -20.78 7.73
CA LEU A 174 -9.14 -20.40 6.52
C LEU A 174 -8.97 -21.48 5.45
N PRO A 175 -10.03 -21.80 4.68
CA PRO A 175 -9.93 -22.73 3.58
C PRO A 175 -8.94 -22.21 2.53
N LEU A 176 -8.03 -23.08 2.07
CA LEU A 176 -7.16 -22.75 0.95
C LEU A 176 -8.01 -22.54 -0.32
N PRO A 177 -7.57 -21.66 -1.24
CA PRO A 177 -8.27 -21.44 -2.49
C PRO A 177 -8.29 -22.71 -3.36
N PRO A 178 -9.28 -22.85 -4.28
CA PRO A 178 -9.38 -23.99 -5.18
C PRO A 178 -8.19 -24.09 -6.14
N ASN A 179 -8.03 -25.26 -6.76
CA ASN A 179 -7.03 -25.47 -7.81
C ASN A 179 -7.23 -24.46 -8.96
N GLY A 180 -6.13 -23.93 -9.49
CA GLY A 180 -6.14 -22.92 -10.56
C GLY A 180 -6.06 -21.47 -10.06
N VAL A 181 -6.20 -21.23 -8.75
CA VAL A 181 -5.97 -19.91 -8.16
C VAL A 181 -4.46 -19.59 -8.12
N PRO A 182 -4.06 -18.33 -8.38
CA PRO A 182 -2.64 -17.95 -8.46
C PRO A 182 -1.83 -18.22 -7.19
N GLN A 183 -0.53 -18.44 -7.37
CA GLN A 183 0.43 -18.75 -6.30
C GLN A 183 0.49 -17.64 -5.25
N SER A 184 0.35 -16.38 -5.64
CA SER A 184 0.33 -15.24 -4.73
C SER A 184 -0.83 -15.30 -3.73
N VAL A 185 -2.05 -15.60 -4.19
CA VAL A 185 -3.26 -15.73 -3.35
C VAL A 185 -3.17 -16.96 -2.45
N VAL A 186 -2.67 -18.09 -2.97
CA VAL A 186 -2.42 -19.29 -2.15
C VAL A 186 -1.46 -18.97 -1.01
N THR A 187 -0.39 -18.22 -1.30
CA THR A 187 0.63 -17.88 -0.30
C THR A 187 0.11 -16.90 0.74
N LEU A 188 -0.66 -15.88 0.31
CA LEU A 188 -1.39 -14.96 1.20
C LEU A 188 -2.19 -15.72 2.26
N VAL A 189 -3.04 -16.67 1.83
CA VAL A 189 -3.92 -17.41 2.76
C VAL A 189 -3.11 -18.33 3.68
N LYS A 190 -2.06 -18.97 3.17
CA LYS A 190 -1.16 -19.79 3.99
C LYS A 190 -0.49 -18.98 5.10
N MET A 191 0.02 -17.80 4.79
CA MET A 191 0.67 -16.93 5.77
C MET A 191 -0.33 -16.35 6.78
N VAL A 192 -1.55 -16.00 6.35
CA VAL A 192 -2.62 -15.63 7.30
C VAL A 192 -2.91 -16.82 8.23
N ASN A 193 -3.03 -18.04 7.71
CA ASN A 193 -3.24 -19.23 8.55
C ASN A 193 -2.08 -19.49 9.52
N GLU A 194 -0.84 -19.33 9.08
CA GLU A 194 0.35 -19.45 9.93
C GLU A 194 0.36 -18.40 11.04
N ALA A 195 0.09 -17.14 10.70
CA ALA A 195 0.06 -16.03 11.66
C ALA A 195 -1.08 -16.22 12.66
N THR A 196 -2.30 -16.46 12.18
CA THR A 196 -3.46 -16.68 13.06
C THR A 196 -3.25 -17.89 13.97
N ALA A 197 -2.62 -18.98 13.50
CA ALA A 197 -2.26 -20.13 14.31
C ALA A 197 -1.25 -19.79 15.43
N SER A 198 -0.31 -18.89 15.16
CA SER A 198 0.81 -18.59 16.06
C SER A 198 0.52 -17.48 17.08
N ILE A 199 -0.41 -16.57 16.79
CA ILE A 199 -0.73 -15.45 17.68
C ILE A 199 -1.64 -15.94 18.83
N PRO A 200 -1.22 -15.81 20.11
CA PRO A 200 -2.05 -16.14 21.26
C PRO A 200 -3.30 -15.27 21.33
N ASN A 201 -4.41 -15.83 21.85
CA ASN A 201 -5.67 -15.11 22.04
C ASN A 201 -6.20 -14.43 20.75
N TRP A 202 -5.91 -15.00 19.58
CA TRP A 202 -6.31 -14.43 18.29
C TRP A 202 -7.79 -14.05 18.23
N GLU A 203 -8.65 -14.90 18.79
CA GLU A 203 -10.10 -14.74 18.81
C GLU A 203 -10.58 -13.56 19.67
N SER A 204 -9.77 -13.06 20.60
CA SER A 204 -10.15 -11.95 21.48
C SER A 204 -9.91 -10.57 20.87
N TYR A 205 -9.23 -10.46 19.72
CA TYR A 205 -8.90 -9.18 19.08
C TYR A 205 -10.07 -8.56 18.30
N ALA A 206 -11.32 -8.71 18.76
CA ALA A 206 -12.46 -8.03 18.14
C ALA A 206 -12.33 -6.50 18.29
N ALA A 207 -12.77 -5.76 17.27
CA ALA A 207 -12.90 -4.32 17.40
C ALA A 207 -14.10 -4.02 18.32
N GLU A 208 -13.91 -3.12 19.29
CA GLU A 208 -14.98 -2.59 20.15
C GLU A 208 -15.96 -1.70 19.36
#